data_AF-T0ZW36-F1
#
_entry.id   AF-T0ZW36-F1
#
_cell.length_a   1.000
_cell.length_b   1.000
_cell.length_c   1.000
_cell.angle_alpha   90.00
_cell.angle_beta   90.00
_cell.angle_gamma   90.00
#
_symmetry.space_group_name_H-M   'P 1'
#
loop_
_entity.id
_entity.type
_entity.pdbx_description
1 polymer ?
#
loop_
_entity_poly.entity_id
_entity_poly.type
_entity_poly.pdbx_seq_one_letter_code
_entity_poly.pdbx_strand_id
1 'polypeptide(L)'
;MPEAARVLAARYWPGPLTLVLPRAAQVLDAVTGGQDTVALRMPAHPLARAVLDAFGGALAAPSANRFGRISPTRPEHVHAEFGDAVPCVLDGGPCAVGIESTILDLSGAAPRILRPGAITRAMLEAALGVVVAEHAAVDSPRVSGSLATHYAPRTPLRLLDREELLAQAQEPGALLLSHSFDVSPEAGLRLPANAAAYARALYAALRDLDARGARMLLVEQVPDAPAWAGVRDRLARAAAGAGAGSTT
;
A
#
# COMPACT_ATOMS: atom_id res chain seq x y z
N MET A 1 -7.73 24.96 6.34
CA MET A 1 -7.11 24.04 5.36
C MET A 1 -6.35 24.86 4.33
N PRO A 2 -5.07 24.56 4.06
CA PRO A 2 -4.25 25.27 3.06
C PRO A 2 -4.84 25.19 1.64
N GLU A 3 -4.49 26.15 0.78
CA GLU A 3 -5.01 26.19 -0.59
C GLU A 3 -4.60 24.99 -1.44
N ALA A 4 -3.32 24.57 -1.35
CA ALA A 4 -2.83 23.35 -1.99
C ALA A 4 -3.67 22.11 -1.63
N ALA A 5 -4.13 22.01 -0.38
CA ALA A 5 -4.97 20.91 0.07
C ALA A 5 -6.38 20.97 -0.55
N ARG A 6 -6.95 22.18 -0.72
CA ARG A 6 -8.24 22.37 -1.41
C ARG A 6 -8.17 21.98 -2.88
N VAL A 7 -7.13 22.42 -3.58
CA VAL A 7 -6.90 22.08 -5.00
C VAL A 7 -6.81 20.57 -5.19
N LEU A 8 -6.02 19.90 -4.36
CA LEU A 8 -5.85 18.45 -4.43
C LEU A 8 -7.09 17.68 -4.00
N ALA A 9 -7.79 18.13 -2.97
CA ALA A 9 -9.06 17.53 -2.54
C ALA A 9 -10.11 17.66 -3.66
N ALA A 10 -10.29 18.83 -4.25
CA ALA A 10 -11.24 19.04 -5.34
C ALA A 10 -10.98 18.14 -6.56
N ARG A 11 -9.70 17.80 -6.80
CA ARG A 11 -9.29 17.00 -7.97
C ARG A 11 -9.25 15.50 -7.71
N TYR A 12 -8.84 15.07 -6.52
CA TYR A 12 -8.54 13.67 -6.22
C TYR A 12 -9.37 13.07 -5.10
N TRP A 13 -10.28 13.85 -4.49
CA TRP A 13 -11.30 13.33 -3.59
C TRP A 13 -12.68 13.34 -4.25
N PRO A 14 -13.49 12.28 -4.08
CA PRO A 14 -13.15 11.00 -3.44
C PRO A 14 -12.10 10.20 -4.22
N GLY A 15 -11.11 9.60 -3.55
CA GLY A 15 -10.04 8.88 -4.24
C GLY A 15 -8.88 8.37 -3.38
N PRO A 16 -7.80 7.89 -4.02
CA PRO A 16 -6.66 7.27 -3.37
C PRO A 16 -5.56 8.28 -2.96
N LEU A 17 -5.95 9.50 -2.56
CA LEU A 17 -5.04 10.52 -2.03
C LEU A 17 -5.30 10.76 -0.55
N THR A 18 -4.25 10.73 0.25
CA THR A 18 -4.24 11.13 1.66
C THR A 18 -3.39 12.39 1.81
N LEU A 19 -3.90 13.38 2.53
CA LEU A 19 -3.22 14.64 2.80
C LEU A 19 -2.86 14.72 4.29
N VAL A 20 -1.59 14.97 4.60
CA VAL A 20 -1.14 15.27 5.97
C VAL A 20 -1.17 16.79 6.18
N LEU A 21 -1.89 17.20 7.22
CA LEU A 21 -2.18 18.60 7.54
C LEU A 21 -1.97 18.86 9.02
N PRO A 22 -1.76 20.11 9.46
CA PRO A 22 -1.82 20.46 10.88
C PRO A 22 -3.16 20.02 11.48
N ARG A 23 -3.13 19.37 12.64
CA ARG A 23 -4.35 18.88 13.29
C ARG A 23 -5.12 20.01 13.96
N ALA A 24 -6.44 19.89 14.02
CA ALA A 24 -7.26 20.74 14.86
C ALA A 24 -7.21 20.25 16.34
N ALA A 25 -7.46 21.14 17.30
CA ALA A 25 -7.34 20.84 18.72
C ALA A 25 -8.21 19.66 19.19
N GLN A 26 -9.35 19.43 18.54
CA GLN A 26 -10.26 18.33 18.85
C GLN A 26 -9.81 16.96 18.31
N VAL A 27 -8.72 16.89 17.53
CA VAL A 27 -8.21 15.61 17.00
C VAL A 27 -7.44 14.88 18.10
N LEU A 28 -7.96 13.71 18.51
CA LEU A 28 -7.39 12.89 19.58
C LEU A 28 -5.98 12.41 19.26
N ASP A 29 -5.11 12.36 20.28
CA ASP A 29 -3.74 11.83 20.16
C ASP A 29 -3.72 10.38 19.69
N ALA A 30 -4.73 9.58 20.06
CA ALA A 30 -4.88 8.20 19.61
C ALA A 30 -4.99 8.08 18.08
N VAL A 31 -5.45 9.13 17.39
CA VAL A 31 -5.56 9.17 15.91
C VAL A 31 -4.23 9.60 15.29
N THR A 32 -3.50 10.52 15.91
CA THR A 32 -2.27 11.10 15.33
C THR A 32 -0.99 10.41 15.79
N GLY A 33 -1.08 9.53 16.80
CA GLY A 33 0.09 8.99 17.48
C GLY A 33 0.87 10.08 18.23
N GLY A 34 0.14 11.05 18.80
CA GLY A 34 0.68 12.22 19.51
C GLY A 34 1.36 13.26 18.60
N GLN A 35 1.19 13.19 17.28
CA GLN A 35 1.75 14.16 16.34
C GLN A 35 0.88 15.42 16.22
N ASP A 36 1.49 16.53 15.84
CA ASP A 36 0.80 17.81 15.55
C ASP A 36 0.09 17.84 14.19
N THR A 37 0.14 16.73 13.46
CA THR A 37 -0.47 16.58 12.14
C THR A 37 -1.47 15.44 12.12
N VAL A 38 -2.39 15.50 11.17
CA VAL A 38 -3.42 14.48 10.91
C VAL A 38 -3.44 14.14 9.43
N ALA A 39 -3.55 12.84 9.12
CA ALA A 39 -3.67 12.34 7.76
C ALA A 39 -5.16 12.14 7.41
N LEU A 40 -5.65 12.86 6.40
CA LEU A 40 -7.06 12.84 5.99
C LEU A 40 -7.21 12.29 4.57
N ARG A 41 -8.30 11.57 4.33
CA ARG A 41 -8.68 11.06 3.01
C ARG A 41 -10.19 10.98 2.88
N MET A 42 -10.68 11.21 1.68
CA MET A 42 -12.05 10.88 1.29
C MET A 42 -12.05 9.62 0.40
N PRO A 43 -12.53 8.45 0.88
CA PRO A 43 -12.50 7.21 0.08
C PRO A 43 -13.51 7.24 -1.07
N ALA A 44 -13.12 6.79 -2.26
CA ALA A 44 -14.01 6.70 -3.42
C ALA A 44 -14.99 5.51 -3.40
N HIS A 45 -14.86 4.60 -2.43
CA HIS A 45 -15.66 3.38 -2.42
C HIS A 45 -17.08 3.66 -1.91
N PRO A 46 -18.15 3.31 -2.66
CA PRO A 46 -19.53 3.59 -2.26
C PRO A 46 -19.89 3.06 -0.87
N LEU A 47 -19.52 1.80 -0.56
CA LEU A 47 -19.74 1.22 0.76
C LEU A 47 -19.05 1.98 1.89
N ALA A 48 -17.80 2.44 1.68
CA ALA A 48 -17.08 3.22 2.69
C ALA A 48 -17.72 4.60 2.90
N ARG A 49 -18.24 5.21 1.83
CA ARG A 49 -18.99 6.48 1.91
C ARG A 49 -20.31 6.29 2.65
N ALA A 50 -21.07 5.25 2.34
CA ALA A 50 -22.31 4.91 3.05
C ALA A 50 -22.07 4.70 4.56
N VAL A 51 -20.97 4.05 4.94
CA VAL A 51 -20.58 3.92 6.36
C VAL A 51 -20.29 5.27 7.00
N LEU A 52 -19.52 6.14 6.32
CA LEU A 52 -19.22 7.48 6.85
C LEU A 52 -20.48 8.34 6.97
N ASP A 53 -21.38 8.27 5.99
CA ASP A 53 -22.63 9.02 5.98
C ASP A 53 -23.57 8.51 7.10
N ALA A 54 -23.65 7.20 7.31
CA ALA A 54 -24.42 6.60 8.41
C ALA A 54 -23.82 6.88 9.80
N PHE A 55 -22.49 6.91 9.90
CA PHE A 55 -21.78 7.22 11.14
C PHE A 55 -21.87 8.71 11.51
N GLY A 56 -22.02 9.59 10.52
CA GLY A 56 -22.14 11.04 10.73
C GLY A 56 -20.85 11.74 11.17
N GLY A 57 -19.69 11.08 11.00
CA GLY A 57 -18.40 11.56 11.51
C GLY A 57 -17.19 11.05 10.73
N ALA A 58 -16.00 11.30 11.27
CA ALA A 58 -14.74 10.82 10.71
C ALA A 58 -14.33 9.48 11.34
N LEU A 59 -13.82 8.56 10.53
CA LEU A 59 -13.36 7.25 10.97
C LEU A 59 -11.83 7.15 10.84
N ALA A 60 -11.16 6.79 11.94
CA ALA A 60 -9.76 6.37 11.89
C ALA A 60 -9.69 4.90 11.45
N ALA A 61 -9.07 4.64 10.30
CA ALA A 61 -9.03 3.31 9.70
C ALA A 61 -7.65 3.02 9.08
N PRO A 62 -6.74 2.31 9.77
CA PRO A 62 -5.56 1.72 9.14
C PRO A 62 -5.97 0.55 8.23
N SER A 63 -5.00 -0.09 7.57
CA SER A 63 -5.26 -1.31 6.82
C SER A 63 -5.73 -2.43 7.76
N ALA A 64 -6.76 -3.18 7.34
CA ALA A 64 -7.37 -4.25 8.13
C ALA A 64 -6.51 -5.53 8.12
N ASN A 65 -5.29 -5.43 8.62
CA ASN A 65 -4.39 -6.56 8.85
C ASN A 65 -3.71 -6.45 10.20
N ARG A 66 -3.21 -7.58 10.69
CA ARG A 66 -2.25 -7.62 11.79
C ARG A 66 -0.98 -6.89 11.34
N PHE A 67 -0.39 -6.19 12.29
CA PHE A 67 0.76 -5.34 12.06
C PHE A 67 1.89 -6.09 11.31
N GLY A 68 2.47 -5.43 10.31
CA GLY A 68 3.57 -5.96 9.49
C GLY A 68 3.15 -6.90 8.35
N ARG A 69 1.98 -7.55 8.43
CA ARG A 69 1.51 -8.50 7.39
C ARG A 69 1.07 -7.79 6.11
N ILE A 70 0.94 -8.56 5.04
CA ILE A 70 0.41 -8.09 3.74
C ILE A 70 -0.96 -7.43 3.94
N SER A 71 -1.23 -6.26 3.34
CA SER A 71 -2.55 -5.62 3.47
C SER A 71 -3.66 -6.47 2.83
N PRO A 72 -4.92 -6.41 3.30
CA PRO A 72 -6.03 -7.09 2.67
C PRO A 72 -6.54 -6.30 1.46
N THR A 73 -6.85 -6.99 0.37
CA THR A 73 -7.50 -6.40 -0.82
C THR A 73 -8.84 -7.02 -1.17
N ARG A 74 -9.32 -7.95 -0.34
CA ARG A 74 -10.59 -8.66 -0.50
C ARG A 74 -11.17 -9.00 0.88
N PRO A 75 -12.48 -9.21 1.03
CA PRO A 75 -13.11 -9.55 2.31
C PRO A 75 -12.53 -10.81 2.95
N GLU A 76 -12.23 -11.83 2.13
CA GLU A 76 -11.71 -13.11 2.61
C GLU A 76 -10.34 -12.95 3.27
N HIS A 77 -9.54 -11.97 2.82
CA HIS A 77 -8.26 -11.65 3.44
C HIS A 77 -8.41 -11.11 4.86
N VAL A 78 -9.46 -10.29 5.10
CA VAL A 78 -9.77 -9.74 6.43
C VAL A 78 -10.29 -10.85 7.34
N HIS A 79 -11.19 -11.69 6.84
CA HIS A 79 -11.73 -12.82 7.59
C HIS A 79 -10.63 -13.82 8.00
N ALA A 80 -9.72 -14.17 7.08
CA ALA A 80 -8.58 -15.04 7.37
C ALA A 80 -7.61 -14.46 8.42
N GLU A 81 -7.63 -13.14 8.62
CA GLU A 81 -6.70 -12.45 9.51
C GLU A 81 -7.22 -12.28 10.93
N PHE A 82 -8.52 -12.00 11.05
CA PHE A 82 -9.16 -11.69 12.32
C PHE A 82 -10.14 -12.77 12.80
N GLY A 83 -10.72 -13.58 11.92
CA GLY A 83 -11.80 -14.51 12.29
C GLY A 83 -12.88 -13.78 13.08
N ASP A 84 -13.19 -14.30 14.27
CA ASP A 84 -14.20 -13.74 15.18
C ASP A 84 -13.67 -12.57 16.06
N ALA A 85 -12.41 -12.15 15.90
CA ALA A 85 -11.83 -11.06 16.68
C ALA A 85 -12.39 -9.66 16.31
N VAL A 86 -13.10 -9.56 15.18
CA VAL A 86 -13.83 -8.35 14.78
C VAL A 86 -15.32 -8.66 14.66
N PRO A 87 -16.20 -7.76 15.13
CA PRO A 87 -17.64 -8.04 15.19
C PRO A 87 -18.30 -8.09 13.80
N CYS A 88 -17.69 -7.46 12.80
CA CYS A 88 -18.21 -7.46 11.43
C CYS A 88 -17.10 -7.22 10.40
N VAL A 89 -17.28 -7.82 9.22
CA VAL A 89 -16.54 -7.48 8.00
C VAL A 89 -17.56 -7.07 6.96
N LEU A 90 -17.43 -5.85 6.43
CA LEU A 90 -18.31 -5.37 5.36
C LEU A 90 -17.73 -5.78 4.02
N ASP A 91 -18.47 -6.60 3.28
CA ASP A 91 -18.07 -7.06 1.96
C ASP A 91 -18.39 -6.00 0.89
N GLY A 92 -17.34 -5.34 0.39
CA GLY A 92 -17.38 -4.45 -0.77
C GLY A 92 -16.73 -5.02 -2.02
N GLY A 93 -16.42 -6.33 -2.03
CA GLY A 93 -15.64 -6.99 -3.07
C GLY A 93 -14.16 -6.59 -3.10
N PRO A 94 -13.43 -6.99 -4.16
CA PRO A 94 -12.01 -6.68 -4.31
C PRO A 94 -11.73 -5.17 -4.46
N CYS A 95 -10.64 -4.71 -3.85
CA CYS A 95 -10.17 -3.34 -3.97
C CYS A 95 -9.81 -2.97 -5.42
N ALA A 96 -10.31 -1.84 -5.91
CA ALA A 96 -10.06 -1.38 -7.29
C ALA A 96 -8.59 -1.00 -7.58
N VAL A 97 -7.86 -0.52 -6.57
CA VAL A 97 -6.44 -0.08 -6.70
C VAL A 97 -5.46 -1.14 -6.19
N GLY A 98 -5.83 -1.90 -5.16
CA GLY A 98 -5.03 -2.99 -4.55
C GLY A 98 -3.77 -2.61 -3.77
N ILE A 99 -3.36 -1.34 -3.77
CA ILE A 99 -2.38 -0.79 -2.83
C ILE A 99 -2.96 0.43 -2.10
N GLU A 100 -2.30 0.85 -1.03
CA GLU A 100 -2.74 1.99 -0.21
C GLU A 100 -2.65 3.32 -0.97
N SER A 101 -3.31 4.35 -0.43
CA SER A 101 -3.28 5.72 -0.97
C SER A 101 -1.87 6.31 -1.03
N THR A 102 -1.67 7.17 -2.03
CA THR A 102 -0.57 8.14 -2.01
C THR A 102 -0.74 9.04 -0.79
N ILE A 103 0.32 9.27 -0.01
CA ILE A 103 0.32 10.20 1.11
C ILE A 103 1.21 11.39 0.76
N LEU A 104 0.60 12.59 0.76
CA LEU A 104 1.30 13.85 0.56
C LEU A 104 1.26 14.68 1.86
N ASP A 105 2.43 15.13 2.30
CA ASP A 105 2.58 16.10 3.37
C ASP A 105 2.47 17.53 2.84
N LEU A 106 1.59 18.29 3.47
CA LEU A 106 1.33 19.70 3.22
C LEU A 106 1.42 20.53 4.53
N SER A 107 1.97 19.95 5.59
CA SER A 107 2.15 20.63 6.88
C SER A 107 3.43 21.48 6.94
N GLY A 108 4.44 21.13 6.15
CA GLY A 108 5.71 21.86 6.04
C GLY A 108 5.72 22.96 4.97
N ALA A 109 6.91 23.52 4.72
CA ALA A 109 7.11 24.62 3.77
C ALA A 109 6.91 24.22 2.29
N ALA A 110 7.11 22.95 1.96
CA ALA A 110 6.99 22.43 0.59
C ALA A 110 6.26 21.08 0.57
N PRO A 111 5.42 20.81 -0.45
CA PRO A 111 4.75 19.52 -0.59
C PRO A 111 5.73 18.35 -0.72
N ARG A 112 5.48 17.25 0.00
CA ARG A 112 6.35 16.08 0.00
C ARG A 112 5.59 14.76 -0.02
N ILE A 113 5.96 13.84 -0.91
CA ILE A 113 5.37 12.50 -0.91
C ILE A 113 5.99 11.68 0.22
N LEU A 114 5.18 11.29 1.19
CA LEU A 114 5.58 10.42 2.29
C LEU A 114 5.39 8.94 1.96
N ARG A 115 4.42 8.64 1.10
CA ARG A 115 4.19 7.28 0.58
C ARG A 115 3.68 7.35 -0.85
N PRO A 116 4.38 6.74 -1.83
CA PRO A 116 3.89 6.71 -3.21
C PRO A 116 2.64 5.83 -3.32
N GLY A 117 1.86 6.01 -4.37
CA GLY A 117 0.62 5.26 -4.60
C GLY A 117 0.09 5.52 -6.02
N ALA A 118 -1.22 5.37 -6.22
CA ALA A 118 -1.84 5.56 -7.53
C ALA A 118 -1.79 7.01 -8.05
N ILE A 119 -1.76 8.01 -7.15
CA ILE A 119 -1.56 9.41 -7.55
C ILE A 119 -0.07 9.66 -7.63
N THR A 120 0.43 9.89 -8.84
CA THR A 120 1.87 10.05 -9.11
C THR A 120 2.34 11.47 -8.79
N ARG A 121 3.66 11.63 -8.64
CA ARG A 121 4.29 12.94 -8.49
C ARG A 121 3.90 13.91 -9.61
N ALA A 122 4.00 13.47 -10.87
CA ALA A 122 3.65 14.29 -12.02
C ALA A 122 2.19 14.77 -11.97
N MET A 123 1.27 13.93 -11.49
CA MET A 123 -0.14 14.34 -11.29
C MET A 123 -0.26 15.42 -10.23
N LEU A 124 0.45 15.28 -9.11
CA LEU A 124 0.45 16.26 -8.02
C LEU A 124 1.06 17.59 -8.46
N GLU A 125 2.20 17.56 -9.13
CA GLU A 125 2.88 18.75 -9.66
C GLU A 125 2.01 19.46 -10.71
N ALA A 126 1.36 18.72 -11.61
CA ALA A 126 0.43 19.27 -12.59
C ALA A 126 -0.82 19.90 -11.96
N ALA A 127 -1.22 19.45 -10.76
CA ALA A 127 -2.35 20.04 -10.03
C ALA A 127 -1.94 21.28 -9.23
N LEU A 128 -0.76 21.26 -8.62
CA LEU A 128 -0.29 22.33 -7.74
C LEU A 128 0.48 23.45 -8.46
N GLY A 129 1.06 23.17 -9.62
CA GLY A 129 1.96 24.10 -10.32
C GLY A 129 3.30 24.30 -9.61
N VAL A 130 3.66 23.43 -8.67
CA VAL A 130 4.94 23.47 -7.92
C VAL A 130 5.61 22.11 -7.93
N VAL A 131 6.93 22.10 -7.72
CA VAL A 131 7.71 20.88 -7.56
C VAL A 131 7.33 20.19 -6.25
N VAL A 132 7.14 18.87 -6.30
CA VAL A 132 6.84 18.05 -5.14
C VAL A 132 8.08 17.23 -4.80
N ALA A 133 8.53 17.29 -3.55
CA ALA A 133 9.70 16.53 -3.12
C ALA A 133 9.40 15.02 -3.03
N GLU A 134 10.35 14.21 -3.47
CA GLU A 134 10.33 12.76 -3.29
C GLU A 134 11.04 12.38 -1.97
N HIS A 135 10.54 11.34 -1.33
CA HIS A 135 11.04 10.76 -0.07
C HIS A 135 10.74 11.59 1.18
N ALA A 136 10.45 10.90 2.28
CA ALA A 136 10.36 11.50 3.61
C ALA A 136 11.74 12.07 4.02
N ALA A 137 11.76 13.31 4.51
CA ALA A 137 12.90 13.84 5.25
C ALA A 137 12.94 13.23 6.66
N VAL A 138 14.07 13.33 7.36
CA VAL A 138 14.23 12.87 8.75
C VAL A 138 13.14 13.45 9.67
N ASP A 139 12.75 14.70 9.44
CA ASP A 139 11.75 15.42 10.23
C ASP A 139 10.32 15.30 9.68
N SER A 140 10.07 14.41 8.71
CA SER A 140 8.72 14.24 8.16
C SER A 140 7.78 13.54 9.15
N PRO A 141 6.47 13.89 9.14
CA PRO A 141 5.49 13.18 9.94
C PRO A 141 5.52 11.67 9.70
N ARG A 142 5.38 10.91 10.78
CA ARG A 142 5.22 9.45 10.71
C ARG A 142 3.84 9.15 10.14
N VAL A 143 3.81 8.27 9.14
CA VAL A 143 2.58 7.85 8.46
C VAL A 143 2.52 6.33 8.35
N SER A 144 1.31 5.78 8.23
CA SER A 144 1.12 4.33 8.12
C SER A 144 1.88 3.74 6.92
N GLY A 145 2.51 2.59 7.13
CA GLY A 145 3.29 1.90 6.09
C GLY A 145 4.65 2.54 5.79
N SER A 146 5.15 3.46 6.62
CA SER A 146 6.50 4.05 6.47
C SER A 146 7.63 3.16 7.01
N LEU A 147 7.31 2.12 7.80
CA LEU A 147 8.29 1.19 8.35
C LEU A 147 9.00 0.40 7.25
N ALA A 148 10.31 0.18 7.43
CA ALA A 148 11.15 -0.56 6.49
C ALA A 148 10.63 -1.99 6.27
N THR A 149 10.05 -2.60 7.31
CA THR A 149 9.45 -3.93 7.28
C THR A 149 7.93 -3.80 7.35
N HIS A 150 7.29 -3.86 6.18
CA HIS A 150 5.83 -3.76 6.08
C HIS A 150 5.33 -4.50 4.84
N TYR A 151 4.10 -4.97 4.85
CA TYR A 151 3.50 -5.76 3.77
C TYR A 151 4.20 -7.11 3.54
N ALA A 152 4.86 -7.64 4.57
CA ALA A 152 5.75 -8.77 4.43
C ALA A 152 4.96 -10.10 4.45
N PRO A 153 5.20 -11.01 3.47
CA PRO A 153 4.82 -12.41 3.61
C PRO A 153 5.56 -13.07 4.78
N ARG A 154 5.04 -14.20 5.26
CA ARG A 154 5.75 -15.07 6.21
C ARG A 154 6.88 -15.80 5.50
N THR A 155 6.65 -16.26 4.28
CA THR A 155 7.67 -16.86 3.42
C THR A 155 8.72 -15.80 3.06
N PRO A 156 10.03 -16.11 3.19
CA PRO A 156 11.11 -15.24 2.71
C PRO A 156 10.91 -14.82 1.25
N LEU A 157 11.25 -13.57 0.92
CA LEU A 157 11.04 -13.00 -0.41
C LEU A 157 12.31 -12.35 -0.94
N ARG A 158 12.65 -12.60 -2.20
CA ARG A 158 13.76 -11.94 -2.91
C ARG A 158 13.26 -11.25 -4.18
N LEU A 159 13.77 -10.03 -4.42
CA LEU A 159 13.56 -9.30 -5.66
C LEU A 159 14.74 -9.54 -6.59
N LEU A 160 14.46 -10.09 -7.77
CA LEU A 160 15.47 -10.47 -8.76
C LEU A 160 15.16 -9.81 -10.09
N ASP A 161 16.19 -9.51 -10.88
CA ASP A 161 15.93 -9.17 -12.28
C ASP A 161 15.40 -10.39 -13.05
N ARG A 162 14.99 -10.18 -14.30
CA ARG A 162 14.40 -11.26 -15.12
C ARG A 162 15.37 -12.42 -15.34
N GLU A 163 16.64 -12.15 -15.60
CA GLU A 163 17.62 -13.17 -15.94
C GLU A 163 17.95 -14.01 -14.69
N GLU A 164 18.19 -13.35 -13.56
CA GLU A 164 18.41 -14.00 -12.27
C GLU A 164 17.20 -14.83 -11.83
N LEU A 165 15.99 -14.34 -12.07
CA LEU A 165 14.75 -15.04 -11.73
C LEU A 165 14.59 -16.31 -12.57
N LEU A 166 14.86 -16.25 -13.87
CA LEU A 166 14.82 -17.42 -14.76
C LEU A 166 15.90 -18.44 -14.40
N ALA A 167 17.11 -17.99 -14.02
CA ALA A 167 18.18 -18.86 -13.57
C ALA A 167 17.85 -19.59 -12.25
N GLN A 168 17.10 -18.94 -11.36
CA GLN A 168 16.68 -19.49 -10.05
C GLN A 168 15.27 -20.11 -10.08
N ALA A 169 14.59 -20.12 -11.23
CA ALA A 169 13.23 -20.63 -11.38
C ALA A 169 13.08 -22.11 -11.00
N GLN A 170 14.18 -22.87 -11.08
CA GLN A 170 14.21 -24.30 -10.80
C GLN A 170 14.66 -24.62 -9.35
N GLU A 171 14.86 -23.61 -8.51
CA GLU A 171 15.21 -23.84 -7.10
C GLU A 171 14.12 -24.64 -6.38
N PRO A 172 14.44 -25.78 -5.76
CA PRO A 172 13.47 -26.56 -5.00
C PRO A 172 12.79 -25.73 -3.90
N GLY A 173 11.45 -25.77 -3.90
CA GLY A 173 10.60 -25.06 -2.94
C GLY A 173 10.48 -23.55 -3.17
N ALA A 174 10.95 -23.02 -4.30
CA ALA A 174 10.70 -21.64 -4.70
C ALA A 174 9.35 -21.50 -5.44
N LEU A 175 8.66 -20.38 -5.25
CA LEU A 175 7.56 -19.94 -6.10
C LEU A 175 7.85 -18.58 -6.72
N LEU A 176 7.38 -18.38 -7.95
CA LEU A 176 7.69 -17.21 -8.76
C LEU A 176 6.52 -16.23 -8.82
N LEU A 177 6.84 -14.93 -8.83
CA LEU A 177 5.90 -13.88 -9.23
C LEU A 177 6.53 -13.06 -10.36
N SER A 178 6.05 -13.25 -11.58
CA SER A 178 6.55 -12.53 -12.77
C SER A 178 5.50 -11.57 -13.32
N HIS A 179 5.94 -10.56 -14.07
CA HIS A 179 5.08 -9.80 -14.99
C HIS A 179 5.48 -9.97 -16.46
N SER A 180 6.73 -10.31 -16.74
CA SER A 180 7.28 -10.32 -18.10
C SER A 180 7.32 -11.68 -18.79
N PHE A 181 7.07 -12.79 -18.09
CA PHE A 181 6.97 -14.13 -18.69
C PHE A 181 5.92 -14.99 -18.01
N ASP A 182 5.47 -16.02 -18.71
CA ASP A 182 4.48 -16.95 -18.20
C ASP A 182 5.11 -17.91 -17.19
N VAL A 183 4.39 -18.10 -16.08
CA VAL A 183 4.75 -18.99 -14.98
C VAL A 183 3.62 -20.01 -14.88
N SER A 184 3.95 -21.30 -14.79
CA SER A 184 2.92 -22.32 -14.61
C SER A 184 2.22 -22.13 -13.26
N PRO A 185 0.92 -22.48 -13.13
CA PRO A 185 0.19 -22.31 -11.87
C PRO A 185 0.85 -22.99 -10.67
N GLU A 186 1.56 -24.09 -10.90
CA GLU A 186 2.31 -24.85 -9.89
C GLU A 186 3.58 -24.12 -9.46
N ALA A 187 4.27 -23.49 -10.42
CA ALA A 187 5.53 -22.78 -10.18
C ALA A 187 5.33 -21.35 -9.62
N GLY A 188 4.12 -20.79 -9.73
CA GLY A 188 3.82 -19.47 -9.18
C GLY A 188 2.68 -18.75 -9.88
N LEU A 189 2.84 -17.44 -10.05
CA LEU A 189 1.83 -16.56 -10.64
C LEU A 189 2.45 -15.56 -11.61
N ARG A 190 1.68 -15.21 -12.63
CA ARG A 190 1.98 -14.09 -13.52
C ARG A 190 0.98 -12.95 -13.27
N LEU A 191 1.51 -11.75 -13.01
CA LEU A 191 0.75 -10.52 -12.92
C LEU A 191 0.81 -9.71 -14.22
N PRO A 192 -0.17 -8.80 -14.45
CA PRO A 192 -0.14 -7.93 -15.61
C PRO A 192 1.10 -7.03 -15.63
N ALA A 193 1.71 -6.84 -16.80
CA ALA A 193 2.82 -5.90 -17.03
C ALA A 193 2.36 -4.43 -17.14
N ASN A 194 1.43 -4.03 -16.27
CA ASN A 194 0.89 -2.68 -16.18
C ASN A 194 0.82 -2.27 -14.71
N ALA A 195 1.40 -1.12 -14.35
CA ALA A 195 1.55 -0.71 -12.96
C ALA A 195 0.24 -0.72 -12.16
N ALA A 196 -0.86 -0.22 -12.74
CA ALA A 196 -2.16 -0.15 -12.07
C ALA A 196 -2.77 -1.55 -11.89
N ALA A 197 -2.73 -2.37 -12.93
CA ALA A 197 -3.26 -3.73 -12.87
C ALA A 197 -2.41 -4.65 -11.98
N TYR A 198 -1.09 -4.46 -11.96
CA TYR A 198 -0.16 -5.14 -11.06
C TYR A 198 -0.44 -4.73 -9.61
N ALA A 199 -0.54 -3.42 -9.33
CA ALA A 199 -0.89 -2.92 -7.99
C ALA A 199 -2.21 -3.52 -7.49
N ARG A 200 -3.21 -3.61 -8.37
CA ARG A 200 -4.51 -4.22 -8.05
C ARG A 200 -4.39 -5.68 -7.59
N ALA A 201 -3.49 -6.43 -8.20
CA ALA A 201 -3.33 -7.87 -7.99
C ALA A 201 -2.26 -8.23 -6.95
N LEU A 202 -1.31 -7.33 -6.66
CA LEU A 202 -0.08 -7.60 -5.91
C LEU A 202 -0.34 -8.32 -4.59
N TYR A 203 -1.11 -7.72 -3.68
CA TYR A 203 -1.29 -8.30 -2.35
C TYR A 203 -2.10 -9.59 -2.35
N ALA A 204 -3.05 -9.74 -3.27
CA ALA A 204 -3.78 -11.00 -3.42
C ALA A 204 -2.85 -12.12 -3.89
N ALA A 205 -1.97 -11.83 -4.85
CA ALA A 205 -0.97 -12.78 -5.33
C ALA A 205 0.06 -13.13 -4.25
N LEU A 206 0.58 -12.15 -3.51
CA LEU A 206 1.51 -12.42 -2.41
C LEU A 206 0.86 -13.27 -1.31
N ARG A 207 -0.42 -13.02 -0.97
CA ARG A 207 -1.16 -13.84 0.01
C ARG A 207 -1.39 -15.26 -0.49
N ASP A 208 -1.75 -15.44 -1.76
CA ASP A 208 -1.88 -16.77 -2.37
C ASP A 208 -0.55 -17.52 -2.31
N LEU A 209 0.53 -16.90 -2.78
CA LEU A 209 1.87 -17.51 -2.74
C LEU A 209 2.34 -17.83 -1.30
N ASP A 210 2.09 -16.93 -0.33
CA ASP A 210 2.42 -17.15 1.09
C ASP A 210 1.61 -18.28 1.73
N ALA A 211 0.42 -18.58 1.22
CA ALA A 211 -0.42 -19.67 1.70
C ALA A 211 0.03 -21.04 1.16
N ARG A 212 0.78 -21.08 0.06
CA ARG A 212 1.26 -22.32 -0.58
C ARG A 212 2.45 -22.97 0.14
N GLY A 213 2.97 -22.34 1.21
CA GLY A 213 4.02 -22.93 2.05
C GLY A 213 5.37 -23.08 1.36
N ALA A 214 5.68 -22.21 0.38
CA ALA A 214 6.98 -22.19 -0.28
C ALA A 214 8.12 -21.89 0.70
N ARG A 215 9.32 -22.39 0.40
CA ARG A 215 10.56 -22.05 1.10
C ARG A 215 10.98 -20.60 0.82
N MET A 216 10.72 -20.13 -0.40
CA MET A 216 11.14 -18.81 -0.89
C MET A 216 10.16 -18.29 -1.95
N LEU A 217 9.86 -17.00 -1.92
CA LEU A 217 9.21 -16.29 -3.01
C LEU A 217 10.28 -15.54 -3.81
N LEU A 218 10.38 -15.83 -5.11
CA LEU A 218 11.23 -15.09 -6.02
C LEU A 218 10.34 -14.19 -6.87
N VAL A 219 10.51 -12.88 -6.73
CA VAL A 219 9.65 -11.88 -7.36
C VAL A 219 10.45 -11.07 -8.34
N GLU A 220 9.93 -10.95 -9.56
CA GLU A 220 10.55 -10.14 -10.60
C GLU A 220 10.52 -8.65 -10.21
N GLN A 221 11.67 -7.99 -10.34
CA GLN A 221 11.75 -6.55 -10.25
C GLN A 221 10.83 -5.90 -11.29
N VAL A 222 10.13 -4.86 -10.87
CA VAL A 222 9.25 -4.09 -11.75
C VAL A 222 10.01 -2.88 -12.31
N PRO A 223 9.59 -2.33 -13.47
CA PRO A 223 10.31 -1.23 -14.11
C PRO A 223 10.56 -0.02 -13.20
N ASP A 224 11.71 0.63 -13.36
CA ASP A 224 12.04 1.90 -12.69
C ASP A 224 11.43 3.10 -13.43
N ALA A 225 10.10 3.13 -13.50
CA ALA A 225 9.35 4.24 -14.07
C ALA A 225 8.41 4.88 -13.03
N PRO A 226 8.04 6.17 -13.14
CA PRO A 226 7.21 6.86 -12.15
C PRO A 226 5.87 6.17 -11.85
N ALA A 227 5.24 5.56 -12.85
CA ALA A 227 3.98 4.82 -12.67
C ALA A 227 4.09 3.61 -11.73
N TRP A 228 5.29 3.02 -11.62
CA TRP A 228 5.56 1.84 -10.82
C TRP A 228 6.06 2.16 -9.40
N ALA A 229 6.26 3.44 -9.05
CA ALA A 229 6.83 3.84 -7.77
C ALA A 229 6.06 3.28 -6.56
N GLY A 230 4.72 3.26 -6.63
CA GLY A 230 3.88 2.67 -5.57
C GLY A 230 4.07 1.15 -5.44
N VAL A 231 4.24 0.44 -6.55
CA VAL A 231 4.49 -1.01 -6.55
C VAL A 231 5.90 -1.31 -6.04
N ARG A 232 6.92 -0.58 -6.53
CA ARG A 232 8.33 -0.74 -6.10
C ARG A 232 8.48 -0.54 -4.60
N ASP A 233 7.88 0.51 -4.04
CA ASP A 233 7.91 0.78 -2.59
C ASP A 233 7.34 -0.40 -1.79
N ARG A 234 6.29 -1.05 -2.27
CA ARG A 234 5.64 -2.18 -1.59
C ARG A 234 6.46 -3.46 -1.68
N LEU A 235 6.99 -3.75 -2.86
CA LEU A 235 7.88 -4.88 -3.07
C LEU A 235 9.15 -4.75 -2.23
N ALA A 236 9.76 -3.57 -2.18
CA ALA A 236 10.96 -3.32 -1.38
C ALA A 236 10.73 -3.56 0.12
N ARG A 237 9.62 -3.06 0.67
CA ARG A 237 9.25 -3.26 2.08
C ARG A 237 8.88 -4.71 2.39
N ALA A 238 8.18 -5.37 1.46
CA ALA A 238 7.86 -6.78 1.59
C ALA A 238 9.13 -7.63 1.63
N ALA A 239 10.09 -7.37 0.75
CA ALA A 239 11.39 -8.06 0.72
C ALA A 239 12.20 -7.82 2.01
N ALA A 240 12.22 -6.57 2.52
CA ALA A 240 12.96 -6.24 3.73
C ALA A 240 12.38 -6.87 5.01
N GLY A 241 11.06 -7.12 5.05
CA GLY A 241 10.40 -7.72 6.22
C GLY A 241 10.09 -9.22 6.12
N ALA A 242 10.23 -9.82 4.93
CA ALA A 242 9.86 -11.21 4.70
C ALA A 242 10.71 -12.18 5.54
N GLY A 243 10.09 -13.23 6.07
CA GLY A 243 10.78 -14.24 6.88
C GLY A 243 11.07 -13.83 8.34
N ALA A 244 10.75 -12.60 8.76
CA ALA A 244 10.99 -12.13 10.13
C ALA A 244 10.07 -12.76 11.20
N GLY A 245 9.15 -13.65 10.80
CA GLY A 245 8.15 -14.28 11.66
C GLY A 245 8.54 -15.65 12.25
N SER A 246 9.80 -16.08 12.17
CA SER A 246 10.26 -17.36 12.74
C SER A 246 11.05 -17.23 14.06
N THR A 247 11.17 -16.03 14.62
CA THR A 247 11.80 -15.82 15.93
C THR A 247 10.83 -15.17 16.91
N THR A 248 9.95 -15.98 17.50
CA THR A 248 9.65 -16.05 18.95
C THR A 248 8.56 -17.09 19.22
#